data_AF-A0A9E2VS64-F1
#
_entry.id   AF-A0A9E2VS64-F1
#
_cell.length_a   1.000
_cell.length_b   1.000
_cell.length_c   1.000
_cell.angle_alpha   90.00
_cell.angle_beta   90.00
_cell.angle_gamma   90.00
#
_symmetry.space_group_name_H-M   'P 1'
#
loop_
_entity.id
_entity.type
_entity.pdbx_description
1 polymer ?
#
loop_
_entity_poly.entity_id
_entity_poly.type
_entity_poly.pdbx_seq_one_letter_code
_entity_poly.pdbx_strand_id
1 'polypeptide(L)'
;MTSSNVSARPLAMPPACRPSASDHPRPSLSQAVEYLKKQKDLTVASALDELKALDRSLGVTTVYQQCFPRHYTRHLGQLKIAQPWNMGEKIFESFTELVSRKYFPVNNWDLEWVIESFPTIPIPLENFDVESEFEDVALPIQIAATMSGVYSYAPPWEAIQESLGPTITIPRCVLDREHQCTFEFDLFARLCQQHPLPVSTFPQVVQILAHNTGTAFLDFSYDYEMPDHGYTWTHGDILALQRQWRTARRLLRAMHRTVEQLKARPQAWSAIFACWDRICRLHRRTSS
;
A
#
# COMPACT_ATOMS: atom_id res chain seq x y z
N MET A 1 -31.26 65.24 5.11
CA MET A 1 -31.71 65.39 3.70
C MET A 1 -30.47 65.47 2.83
N THR A 2 -30.18 64.39 2.08
CA THR A 2 -29.68 64.38 0.69
C THR A 2 -29.28 62.94 0.40
N SER A 3 -30.15 62.28 -0.37
CA SER A 3 -29.96 60.97 -0.95
C SER A 3 -28.73 60.96 -1.85
N SER A 4 -27.93 59.91 -1.79
CA SER A 4 -27.01 59.54 -2.87
C SER A 4 -27.29 58.10 -3.26
N ASN A 5 -28.00 57.98 -4.38
CA ASN A 5 -28.25 56.75 -5.11
C ASN A 5 -26.91 56.17 -5.59
N VAL A 6 -26.52 55.00 -5.04
CA VAL A 6 -25.52 54.15 -5.69
C VAL A 6 -26.28 53.00 -6.36
N SER A 7 -26.41 53.12 -7.67
CA SER A 7 -26.99 52.14 -8.57
C SER A 7 -26.13 50.88 -8.60
N ALA A 8 -26.61 49.80 -8.00
CA ALA A 8 -26.01 48.48 -8.11
C ALA A 8 -26.29 47.93 -9.52
N ARG A 9 -25.29 48.03 -10.42
CA ARG A 9 -25.26 47.25 -11.66
C ARG A 9 -25.02 45.78 -11.31
N PRO A 10 -25.85 44.82 -11.77
CA PRO A 10 -25.50 43.42 -11.72
C PRO A 10 -24.36 43.18 -12.73
N LEU A 11 -23.22 42.69 -12.24
CA LEU A 11 -22.18 42.11 -13.08
C LEU A 11 -22.79 40.89 -13.78
N ALA A 12 -23.16 41.08 -15.04
CA ALA A 12 -23.52 40.00 -15.94
C ALA A 12 -22.33 39.02 -16.00
N MET A 13 -22.52 37.83 -15.45
CA MET A 13 -21.62 36.71 -15.69
C MET A 13 -21.57 36.44 -17.20
N PRO A 14 -20.39 36.24 -17.80
CA PRO A 14 -20.32 35.73 -19.15
C PRO A 14 -21.03 34.36 -19.19
N PRO A 15 -21.79 34.06 -20.25
CA PRO A 15 -22.43 32.76 -20.37
C PRO A 15 -21.33 31.69 -20.27
N ALA A 16 -21.54 30.73 -19.38
CA ALA A 16 -20.72 29.53 -19.33
C ALA A 16 -20.71 28.93 -20.74
N CYS A 17 -19.56 29.05 -21.43
CA CYS A 17 -19.26 28.21 -22.59
C CYS A 17 -19.33 26.77 -22.10
N ARG A 18 -20.51 26.16 -22.24
CA ARG A 18 -20.66 24.72 -22.27
C ARG A 18 -19.66 24.24 -23.32
N PRO A 19 -18.69 23.37 -22.98
CA PRO A 19 -18.04 22.60 -24.02
C PRO A 19 -19.17 21.85 -24.73
N SER A 20 -19.29 22.09 -26.03
CA SER A 20 -20.07 21.26 -26.94
C SER A 20 -19.83 19.81 -26.54
N ALA A 21 -20.91 19.10 -26.21
CA ALA A 21 -20.86 17.66 -26.11
C ALA A 21 -20.18 17.17 -27.39
N SER A 22 -19.05 16.48 -27.24
CA SER A 22 -18.46 15.76 -28.34
C SER A 22 -19.51 14.76 -28.82
N ASP A 23 -20.00 14.95 -30.05
CA ASP A 23 -20.88 14.04 -30.81
C ASP A 23 -20.16 12.72 -31.14
N HIS A 24 -19.60 12.06 -30.13
CA HIS A 24 -19.25 10.66 -30.24
C HIS A 24 -20.43 9.87 -29.69
N PRO A 25 -21.23 9.24 -30.56
CA PRO A 25 -22.39 8.49 -30.12
C PRO A 25 -21.92 7.37 -29.21
N ARG A 26 -22.47 7.32 -27.99
CA ARG A 26 -22.38 6.14 -27.15
C ARG A 26 -22.97 4.99 -27.96
N PRO A 27 -22.26 3.86 -28.14
CA PRO A 27 -22.83 2.73 -28.87
C PRO A 27 -24.11 2.30 -28.16
N SER A 28 -25.20 2.25 -28.92
CA SER A 28 -26.47 1.72 -28.43
C SER A 28 -26.32 0.23 -28.13
N LEU A 29 -27.10 -0.29 -27.18
CA LEU A 29 -27.16 -1.73 -26.87
C LEU A 29 -27.38 -2.56 -28.15
N SER A 30 -28.18 -2.05 -29.09
CA SER A 30 -28.42 -2.64 -30.42
C SER A 30 -27.15 -2.76 -31.28
N GLN A 31 -26.27 -1.76 -31.28
CA GLN A 31 -25.02 -1.79 -32.03
C GLN A 31 -24.01 -2.78 -31.43
N ALA A 32 -23.97 -2.89 -30.09
CA ALA A 32 -23.16 -3.89 -29.41
C ALA A 32 -23.65 -5.32 -29.73
N VAL A 33 -24.97 -5.54 -29.73
CA VAL A 33 -25.57 -6.84 -30.09
C VAL A 33 -25.33 -7.20 -31.57
N GLU A 34 -25.42 -6.25 -32.49
CA GLU A 34 -25.11 -6.48 -33.91
C GLU A 34 -23.64 -6.83 -34.16
N TYR A 35 -22.73 -6.22 -33.40
CA TYR A 35 -21.31 -6.53 -33.47
C TYR A 35 -21.01 -7.96 -33.01
N LEU A 36 -21.57 -8.37 -31.86
CA LEU A 36 -21.44 -9.74 -31.34
C LEU A 36 -21.99 -10.78 -32.34
N LYS A 37 -23.09 -10.46 -33.03
CA LYS A 37 -23.65 -11.33 -34.08
C LYS A 37 -22.77 -11.47 -35.33
N LYS A 38 -21.85 -10.53 -35.58
CA LYS A 38 -20.93 -10.57 -36.74
C LYS A 38 -19.69 -11.41 -36.50
N GLN A 39 -19.37 -11.75 -35.25
CA GLN A 39 -18.30 -12.69 -34.93
C GLN A 39 -18.82 -14.13 -35.04
N LYS A 40 -18.57 -14.76 -36.19
CA LYS A 40 -19.15 -16.07 -36.57
C LYS A 40 -18.68 -17.27 -35.75
N ASP A 41 -17.69 -17.13 -34.86
CA ASP A 41 -17.09 -18.24 -34.10
C ASP A 41 -17.03 -17.94 -32.57
N LEU A 42 -18.07 -17.33 -32.02
CA LEU A 42 -18.19 -17.16 -30.57
C LEU A 42 -18.73 -18.46 -29.93
N THR A 43 -17.82 -19.28 -29.41
CA THR A 43 -18.15 -20.27 -28.38
C THR A 43 -18.66 -19.57 -27.12
N VAL A 44 -19.36 -20.29 -26.24
CA VAL A 44 -19.79 -19.74 -24.93
C VAL A 44 -18.59 -19.20 -24.13
N ALA A 45 -17.45 -19.89 -24.20
CA ALA A 45 -16.23 -19.46 -23.53
C ALA A 45 -15.69 -18.14 -24.11
N SER A 46 -15.53 -18.04 -25.44
CA SER A 46 -15.03 -16.82 -26.07
C SER A 46 -15.97 -15.63 -25.91
N ALA A 47 -17.29 -15.84 -25.89
CA ALA A 47 -18.25 -14.78 -25.58
C ALA A 47 -18.15 -14.28 -24.13
N LEU A 48 -17.91 -15.18 -23.17
CA LEU A 48 -17.71 -14.80 -21.77
C LEU A 48 -16.40 -14.01 -21.59
N ASP A 49 -15.33 -14.40 -22.28
CA ASP A 49 -14.06 -13.69 -22.22
C ASP A 49 -14.15 -12.30 -22.86
N GLU A 50 -14.87 -12.17 -23.98
CA GLU A 50 -15.13 -10.88 -24.62
C GLU A 50 -15.98 -9.97 -23.72
N LEU A 51 -16.99 -10.50 -23.05
CA LEU A 51 -17.79 -9.76 -22.06
C LEU A 51 -16.94 -9.28 -20.87
N LYS A 52 -16.05 -10.13 -20.35
CA LYS A 52 -15.10 -9.74 -19.28
C LYS A 52 -14.13 -8.66 -19.74
N ALA A 53 -13.65 -8.72 -20.98
CA ALA A 53 -12.78 -7.68 -21.54
C ALA A 53 -13.51 -6.33 -21.67
N LEU A 54 -14.77 -6.35 -22.12
CA LEU A 54 -15.61 -5.15 -22.21
C LEU A 54 -15.91 -4.54 -20.83
N ASP A 55 -16.24 -5.37 -19.84
CA ASP A 55 -16.47 -4.93 -18.47
C ASP A 55 -15.22 -4.27 -17.86
N ARG A 56 -14.04 -4.88 -18.07
CA ARG A 56 -12.74 -4.29 -17.68
C ARG A 56 -12.48 -2.94 -18.35
N SER A 57 -12.69 -2.86 -19.67
CA SER A 57 -12.51 -1.64 -20.47
C SER A 57 -13.46 -0.52 -19.99
N LEU A 58 -14.71 -0.86 -19.69
CA LEU A 58 -15.70 0.08 -19.14
C LEU A 58 -15.33 0.55 -17.74
N GLY A 59 -14.85 -0.36 -16.87
CA GLY A 59 -14.41 -0.06 -15.52
C GLY A 59 -13.29 0.98 -15.51
N VAL A 60 -12.19 0.71 -16.23
CA VAL A 60 -11.05 1.63 -16.37
C VAL A 60 -11.50 2.99 -16.91
N THR A 61 -12.32 2.99 -17.95
CA THR A 61 -12.82 4.23 -18.58
C THR A 61 -13.65 5.06 -17.59
N THR A 62 -14.55 4.41 -16.88
CA THR A 62 -15.43 5.05 -15.88
C THR A 62 -14.61 5.66 -14.76
N VAL A 63 -13.63 4.91 -14.24
CA VAL A 63 -12.80 5.37 -13.12
C VAL A 63 -11.83 6.46 -13.54
N TYR A 64 -11.26 6.40 -14.75
CA TYR A 64 -10.45 7.50 -15.29
C TYR A 64 -11.30 8.78 -15.41
N GLN A 65 -12.51 8.70 -15.96
CA GLN A 65 -13.40 9.85 -16.05
C GLN A 65 -13.74 10.43 -14.67
N GLN A 66 -13.98 9.59 -13.66
CA GLN A 66 -14.28 10.02 -12.30
C GLN A 66 -13.07 10.68 -11.61
N CYS A 67 -11.90 10.04 -11.67
CA CYS A 67 -10.67 10.51 -11.00
C CYS A 67 -10.09 11.76 -11.67
N PHE A 68 -10.11 11.83 -13.00
CA PHE A 68 -9.38 12.82 -13.79
C PHE A 68 -10.16 13.33 -15.01
N PRO A 69 -11.35 13.94 -14.83
CA PRO A 69 -12.27 14.26 -15.93
C PRO A 69 -11.66 15.16 -17.02
N ARG A 70 -10.81 16.13 -16.62
CA ARG A 70 -10.13 17.04 -17.56
C ARG A 70 -9.07 16.32 -18.41
N HIS A 71 -8.28 15.44 -17.78
CA HIS A 71 -7.26 14.66 -18.49
C HIS A 71 -7.92 13.65 -19.41
N TYR A 72 -8.95 12.95 -18.93
CA TYR A 72 -9.74 12.02 -19.71
C TYR A 72 -10.28 12.66 -20.99
N THR A 73 -10.96 13.81 -20.88
CA THR A 73 -11.51 14.54 -22.04
C THR A 73 -10.43 14.94 -23.03
N ARG A 74 -9.28 15.44 -22.54
CA ARG A 74 -8.14 15.81 -23.38
C ARG A 74 -7.55 14.60 -24.10
N HIS A 75 -7.36 13.49 -23.37
CA HIS A 75 -6.77 12.28 -23.93
C HIS A 75 -7.69 11.67 -25.01
N LEU A 76 -9.00 11.63 -24.77
CA LEU A 76 -9.97 11.23 -25.78
C LEU A 76 -9.91 12.08 -27.05
N GLY A 77 -9.79 13.40 -26.92
CA GLY A 77 -9.68 14.30 -28.08
C GLY A 77 -8.41 14.09 -28.92
N GLN A 78 -7.39 13.43 -28.36
CA GLN A 78 -6.12 13.13 -29.04
C GLN A 78 -6.11 11.70 -29.64
N LEU A 79 -6.94 10.80 -29.11
CA LEU A 79 -7.00 9.42 -29.56
C LEU A 79 -7.84 9.32 -30.84
N LYS A 80 -7.22 8.85 -31.92
CA LYS A 80 -7.95 8.37 -33.11
C LYS A 80 -8.46 6.96 -32.84
N ILE A 81 -9.57 6.85 -32.12
CA ILE A 81 -10.14 5.55 -31.74
C ILE A 81 -10.92 4.98 -32.93
N ALA A 82 -10.46 3.85 -33.47
CA ALA A 82 -11.14 3.16 -34.55
C ALA A 82 -12.39 2.41 -34.05
N GLN A 83 -12.39 1.94 -32.80
CA GLN A 83 -13.47 1.16 -32.21
C GLN A 83 -13.61 1.39 -30.68
N PRO A 84 -14.84 1.52 -30.13
CA PRO A 84 -15.07 1.84 -28.72
C PRO A 84 -14.49 0.83 -27.71
N TRP A 85 -14.40 -0.45 -28.05
CA TRP A 85 -13.97 -1.49 -27.13
C TRP A 85 -12.46 -1.44 -26.80
N ASN A 86 -11.64 -0.91 -27.72
CA ASN A 86 -10.20 -0.71 -27.51
C ASN A 86 -9.90 0.56 -26.67
N MET A 87 -10.92 1.30 -26.24
CA MET A 87 -10.73 2.56 -25.52
C MET A 87 -10.02 2.35 -24.18
N GLY A 88 -10.42 1.32 -23.41
CA GLY A 88 -9.83 1.00 -22.11
C GLY A 88 -8.31 0.76 -22.19
N GLU A 89 -7.86 -0.10 -23.11
CA GLU A 89 -6.44 -0.37 -23.33
C GLU A 89 -5.66 0.90 -23.71
N LYS A 90 -6.20 1.70 -24.62
CA LYS A 90 -5.54 2.93 -25.10
C LYS A 90 -5.40 4.00 -24.03
N ILE A 91 -6.31 4.05 -23.07
CA ILE A 91 -6.26 5.02 -21.97
C ILE A 91 -5.59 4.48 -20.73
N PHE A 92 -5.43 3.15 -20.59
CA PHE A 92 -4.98 2.49 -19.37
C PHE A 92 -3.62 2.99 -18.93
N GLU A 93 -2.63 3.01 -19.82
CA GLU A 93 -1.27 3.49 -19.49
C GLU A 93 -1.26 4.94 -18.97
N SER A 94 -1.98 5.85 -19.65
CA SER A 94 -2.10 7.24 -19.20
C SER A 94 -2.84 7.35 -17.86
N PHE A 95 -3.85 6.51 -17.65
CA PHE A 95 -4.58 6.46 -16.40
C PHE A 95 -3.70 5.95 -15.24
N THR A 96 -3.01 4.83 -15.42
CA THR A 96 -2.12 4.26 -14.40
C THR A 96 -0.97 5.19 -14.08
N GLU A 97 -0.41 5.89 -15.07
CA GLU A 97 0.61 6.93 -14.85
C GLU A 97 0.07 8.07 -13.97
N LEU A 98 -1.15 8.55 -14.23
CA LEU A 98 -1.78 9.58 -13.42
C LEU A 98 -2.10 9.09 -12.00
N VAL A 99 -2.51 7.82 -11.86
CA VAL A 99 -2.72 7.19 -10.55
C VAL A 99 -1.41 7.12 -9.78
N SER A 100 -0.35 6.60 -10.43
CA SER A 100 1.00 6.49 -9.89
C SER A 100 1.53 7.83 -9.37
N ARG A 101 1.34 8.90 -10.17
CA ARG A 101 1.78 10.26 -9.82
C ARG A 101 0.98 10.92 -8.70
N LYS A 102 -0.32 10.64 -8.56
CA LYS A 102 -1.22 11.40 -7.66
C LYS A 102 -1.68 10.65 -6.42
N TYR A 103 -1.74 9.33 -6.47
CA TYR A 103 -2.32 8.51 -5.40
C TYR A 103 -1.26 7.68 -4.68
N PHE A 104 -0.63 6.74 -5.37
CA PHE A 104 0.37 5.80 -4.84
C PHE A 104 1.13 5.18 -6.01
N PRO A 105 2.41 4.78 -5.85
CA PRO A 105 3.17 4.14 -6.93
C PRO A 105 2.46 2.87 -7.38
N VAL A 106 2.50 2.62 -8.69
CA VAL A 106 1.95 1.42 -9.32
C VAL A 106 3.13 0.70 -9.96
N ASN A 107 3.35 -0.57 -9.62
CA ASN A 107 4.43 -1.36 -10.23
C ASN A 107 4.08 -1.65 -11.69
N ASN A 108 4.96 -1.27 -12.60
CA ASN A 108 4.84 -1.50 -14.05
C ASN A 108 5.54 -2.80 -14.49
N TRP A 109 5.84 -3.71 -13.57
CA TRP A 109 6.47 -4.98 -13.92
C TRP A 109 5.40 -5.82 -14.63
N ASP A 110 5.51 -5.79 -15.95
CA ASP A 110 4.73 -6.56 -16.91
C ASP A 110 3.29 -6.09 -17.15
N LEU A 111 3.14 -4.92 -17.79
CA LEU A 111 1.84 -4.41 -18.25
C LEU A 111 1.07 -5.42 -19.12
N GLU A 112 1.74 -6.28 -19.90
CA GLU A 112 1.08 -7.33 -20.68
C GLU A 112 0.49 -8.43 -19.78
N TRP A 113 1.24 -8.94 -18.81
CA TRP A 113 0.72 -9.92 -17.85
C TRP A 113 -0.32 -9.33 -16.88
N VAL A 114 -0.19 -8.06 -16.47
CA VAL A 114 -1.17 -7.33 -15.64
C VAL A 114 -2.49 -7.11 -16.38
N ILE A 115 -2.45 -6.78 -17.68
CA ILE A 115 -3.65 -6.61 -18.52
C ILE A 115 -4.34 -7.95 -18.77
N GLU A 116 -3.58 -9.03 -19.02
CA GLU A 116 -4.13 -10.36 -19.27
C GLU A 116 -4.64 -11.06 -18.00
N SER A 117 -3.94 -10.91 -16.87
CA SER A 117 -4.12 -11.76 -15.69
C SER A 117 -4.74 -11.08 -14.46
N PHE A 118 -4.76 -9.74 -14.36
CA PHE A 118 -5.18 -9.07 -13.12
C PHE A 118 -6.38 -8.13 -13.30
N PRO A 119 -7.57 -8.49 -12.78
CA PRO A 119 -8.62 -7.52 -12.50
C PRO A 119 -8.24 -6.53 -11.36
N THR A 120 -7.04 -6.68 -10.79
CA THR A 120 -6.58 -5.97 -9.60
C THR A 120 -5.48 -4.96 -9.89
N ILE A 121 -5.35 -3.96 -9.02
CA ILE A 121 -4.30 -2.94 -9.02
C ILE A 121 -3.01 -3.61 -8.52
N PRO A 122 -1.90 -3.55 -9.29
CA PRO A 122 -0.62 -4.06 -8.83
C PRO A 122 -0.08 -3.15 -7.73
N ILE A 123 0.09 -3.71 -6.53
CA ILE A 123 0.63 -3.00 -5.37
C ILE A 123 2.15 -3.20 -5.36
N PRO A 124 2.95 -2.12 -5.38
CA PRO A 124 4.38 -2.26 -5.11
C PRO A 124 4.57 -2.69 -3.66
N LEU A 125 5.24 -3.81 -3.49
CA LEU A 125 5.66 -4.29 -2.19
C LEU A 125 6.82 -3.40 -1.72
N GLU A 126 6.62 -2.72 -0.60
CA GLU A 126 7.64 -1.87 0.06
C GLU A 126 7.98 -2.44 1.44
N ASN A 127 7.62 -3.71 1.63
CA ASN A 127 8.01 -4.50 2.78
C ASN A 127 9.54 -4.68 2.79
N PHE A 128 10.06 -4.97 3.97
CA PHE A 128 11.46 -5.35 4.10
C PHE A 128 11.57 -6.82 3.68
N ASP A 129 12.12 -7.05 2.49
CA ASP A 129 12.33 -8.39 1.94
C ASP A 129 13.82 -8.68 1.89
N VAL A 130 14.27 -9.64 2.70
CA VAL A 130 15.66 -10.10 2.74
C VAL A 130 15.63 -11.60 2.48
N GLU A 131 15.78 -11.95 1.21
CA GLU A 131 15.66 -13.33 0.72
C GLU A 131 16.88 -14.21 1.04
N SER A 132 18.03 -13.63 1.41
CA SER A 132 19.27 -14.42 1.51
C SER A 132 20.09 -14.18 2.77
N GLU A 133 20.49 -12.94 3.13
CA GLU A 133 21.47 -12.74 4.21
C GLU A 133 21.27 -11.41 4.98
N PHE A 134 21.33 -11.45 6.32
CA PHE A 134 21.21 -10.28 7.21
C PHE A 134 22.55 -9.58 7.51
N GLU A 135 23.65 -9.98 6.87
CA GLU A 135 25.02 -9.51 7.20
C GLU A 135 25.18 -7.99 7.08
N ASP A 136 24.63 -7.39 6.02
CA ASP A 136 24.68 -5.94 5.78
C ASP A 136 23.49 -5.16 6.39
N VAL A 137 22.60 -5.86 7.09
CA VAL A 137 21.41 -5.26 7.69
C VAL A 137 21.77 -4.62 9.03
N ALA A 138 21.32 -3.39 9.25
CA ALA A 138 21.61 -2.69 10.51
C ALA A 138 21.05 -3.46 11.73
N LEU A 139 21.85 -3.54 12.81
CA LEU A 139 21.50 -4.26 14.05
C LEU A 139 20.07 -3.97 14.59
N PRO A 140 19.54 -2.73 14.56
CA PRO A 140 18.15 -2.50 15.00
C PRO A 140 17.09 -3.22 14.17
N ILE A 141 17.33 -3.39 12.86
CA ILE A 141 16.46 -4.16 11.97
C ILE A 141 16.63 -5.65 12.23
N GLN A 142 17.87 -6.13 12.40
CA GLN A 142 18.13 -7.53 12.78
C GLN A 142 17.38 -7.91 14.07
N ILE A 143 17.50 -7.10 15.12
CA ILE A 143 16.79 -7.33 16.39
C ILE A 143 15.28 -7.36 16.15
N ALA A 144 14.72 -6.40 15.43
CA ALA A 144 13.28 -6.36 15.16
C ALA A 144 12.80 -7.55 14.31
N ALA A 145 13.61 -8.04 13.36
CA ALA A 145 13.32 -9.22 12.54
C ALA A 145 13.34 -10.50 13.38
N THR A 146 14.35 -10.66 14.25
CA THR A 146 14.41 -11.80 15.19
C THR A 146 13.23 -11.74 16.18
N MET A 147 12.79 -10.54 16.60
CA MET A 147 11.59 -10.36 17.42
C MET A 147 10.29 -10.70 16.70
N SER A 148 10.18 -10.39 15.40
CA SER A 148 8.95 -10.68 14.65
C SER A 148 8.75 -12.17 14.43
N GLY A 149 9.85 -12.92 14.35
CA GLY A 149 9.83 -14.37 14.12
C GLY A 149 9.40 -14.75 12.70
N VAL A 150 9.30 -13.78 11.78
CA VAL A 150 8.87 -13.98 10.39
C VAL A 150 10.02 -14.45 9.50
N TYR A 151 11.24 -13.99 9.76
CA TYR A 151 12.39 -14.23 8.89
C TYR A 151 13.21 -15.42 9.37
N SER A 152 13.29 -16.47 8.55
CA SER A 152 14.09 -17.68 8.82
C SER A 152 15.59 -17.41 8.92
N TYR A 153 16.09 -16.41 8.17
CA TYR A 153 17.50 -16.00 8.14
C TYR A 153 17.84 -14.88 9.12
N ALA A 154 16.90 -14.45 9.97
CA ALA A 154 17.22 -13.49 11.03
C ALA A 154 18.27 -14.08 11.99
N PRO A 155 19.23 -13.27 12.46
CA PRO A 155 20.31 -13.78 13.30
C PRO A 155 19.76 -14.33 14.63
N PRO A 156 20.38 -15.39 15.17
CA PRO A 156 20.01 -15.91 16.48
C PRO A 156 20.37 -14.90 17.58
N TRP A 157 19.69 -15.01 18.72
CA TRP A 157 19.86 -14.07 19.83
C TRP A 157 21.28 -14.04 20.39
N GLU A 158 22.02 -15.15 20.30
CA GLU A 158 23.41 -15.25 20.69
C GLU A 158 24.32 -14.34 19.82
N ALA A 159 24.13 -14.34 18.50
CA ALA A 159 24.87 -13.47 17.58
C ALA A 159 24.52 -11.99 17.78
N ILE A 160 23.25 -11.69 18.09
CA ILE A 160 22.83 -10.34 18.48
C ILE A 160 23.51 -9.92 19.79
N GLN A 161 23.61 -10.81 20.78
CA GLN A 161 24.28 -10.53 22.06
C GLN A 161 25.76 -10.18 21.85
N GLU A 162 26.45 -10.88 20.95
CA GLU A 162 27.84 -10.56 20.58
C GLU A 162 27.94 -9.16 19.95
N SER A 163 27.02 -8.83 19.06
CA SER A 163 26.98 -7.53 18.35
C SER A 163 26.68 -6.34 19.27
N LEU A 164 25.89 -6.55 20.33
CA LEU A 164 25.58 -5.52 21.34
C LEU A 164 26.74 -5.24 22.29
N GLY A 165 27.73 -6.14 22.36
CA GLY A 165 28.86 -6.04 23.27
C GLY A 165 28.52 -6.31 24.74
N PRO A 166 29.49 -6.14 25.66
CA PRO A 166 29.37 -6.63 27.04
C PRO A 166 28.46 -5.77 27.94
N THR A 167 28.06 -4.59 27.50
CA THR A 167 27.37 -3.60 28.36
C THR A 167 25.84 -3.68 28.28
N ILE A 168 25.31 -4.35 27.25
CA ILE A 168 23.87 -4.50 27.03
C ILE A 168 23.58 -6.00 27.04
N THR A 169 22.66 -6.41 27.91
CA THR A 169 22.33 -7.83 28.09
C THR A 169 20.92 -8.10 27.60
N ILE A 170 20.79 -9.08 26.70
CA ILE A 170 19.50 -9.62 26.27
C ILE A 170 18.87 -10.37 27.46
N PRO A 171 17.54 -10.29 27.66
CA PRO A 171 16.89 -10.97 28.77
C PRO A 171 17.16 -12.48 28.72
N ARG A 172 17.46 -13.09 29.88
CA ARG A 172 17.73 -14.54 29.95
C ARG A 172 16.59 -15.39 29.42
N CYS A 173 15.33 -14.91 29.53
CA CYS A 173 14.17 -15.60 28.98
C CYS A 173 14.22 -15.79 27.45
N VAL A 174 15.09 -15.05 26.76
CA VAL A 174 15.27 -15.12 25.30
C VAL A 174 16.44 -16.03 24.92
N LEU A 175 17.49 -16.07 25.74
CA LEU A 175 18.70 -16.89 25.51
C LEU A 175 18.54 -18.33 26.03
N ASP A 176 17.66 -18.54 27.01
CA ASP A 176 17.45 -19.87 27.61
C ASP A 176 16.33 -20.61 26.87
N ARG A 177 16.69 -21.63 26.09
CA ARG A 177 15.74 -22.48 25.35
C ARG A 177 14.81 -23.29 26.25
N GLU A 178 15.18 -23.53 27.50
CA GLU A 178 14.33 -24.22 28.47
C GLU A 178 13.30 -23.26 29.09
N HIS A 179 13.48 -21.95 28.89
CA HIS A 179 12.61 -20.93 29.46
C HIS A 179 11.45 -20.57 28.53
N GLN A 180 10.28 -21.19 28.74
CA GLN A 180 9.06 -20.83 28.01
C GLN A 180 8.42 -19.57 28.61
N CYS A 181 8.63 -18.42 27.96
CA CYS A 181 7.91 -17.20 28.25
C CYS A 181 6.90 -16.89 27.13
N THR A 182 5.66 -16.59 27.49
CA THR A 182 4.69 -16.01 26.56
C THR A 182 5.04 -14.54 26.33
N PHE A 183 5.38 -14.17 25.09
CA PHE A 183 5.65 -12.78 24.72
C PHE A 183 4.37 -12.10 24.25
N GLU A 184 3.89 -11.12 25.02
CA GLU A 184 2.74 -10.29 24.66
C GLU A 184 3.19 -8.98 23.99
N PHE A 185 3.11 -8.93 22.66
CA PHE A 185 3.56 -7.76 21.89
C PHE A 185 2.84 -6.46 22.28
N ASP A 186 1.52 -6.50 22.52
CA ASP A 186 0.76 -5.31 22.92
C ASP A 186 1.22 -4.74 24.26
N LEU A 187 1.55 -5.61 25.22
CA LEU A 187 2.10 -5.19 26.50
C LEU A 187 3.51 -4.61 26.33
N PHE A 188 4.34 -5.21 25.48
CA PHE A 188 5.66 -4.69 25.11
C PHE A 188 5.55 -3.28 24.51
N ALA A 189 4.66 -3.08 23.55
CA ALA A 189 4.44 -1.79 22.93
C ALA A 189 4.02 -0.73 23.96
N ARG A 190 3.09 -1.05 24.86
CA ARG A 190 2.65 -0.13 25.94
C ARG A 190 3.77 0.21 26.92
N LEU A 191 4.64 -0.74 27.27
CA LEU A 191 5.78 -0.48 28.15
C LEU A 191 6.81 0.43 27.47
N CYS A 192 7.18 0.13 26.22
CA CYS A 192 8.09 0.96 25.45
C CYS A 192 7.60 2.41 25.29
N GLN A 193 6.29 2.61 25.10
CA GLN A 193 5.68 3.94 24.96
C GLN A 193 5.88 4.86 26.17
N GLN A 194 6.22 4.31 27.36
CA GLN A 194 6.50 5.09 28.57
C GLN A 194 7.91 5.70 28.58
N HIS A 195 8.76 5.34 27.62
CA HIS A 195 10.13 5.83 27.50
C HIS A 195 10.29 6.89 26.41
N PRO A 196 11.34 7.72 26.46
CA PRO A 196 11.66 8.63 25.36
C PRO A 196 12.06 7.90 24.07
N LEU A 197 12.03 8.62 22.95
CA LEU A 197 12.61 8.17 21.68
C LEU A 197 14.09 7.78 21.86
N PRO A 198 14.56 6.65 21.30
CA PRO A 198 13.87 5.83 20.29
C PRO A 198 13.08 4.65 20.85
N VAL A 199 13.06 4.46 22.17
CA VAL A 199 12.48 3.27 22.82
C VAL A 199 10.97 3.18 22.52
N SER A 200 10.25 4.29 22.62
CA SER A 200 8.80 4.33 22.39
C SER A 200 8.36 4.01 20.96
N THR A 201 9.24 4.19 19.97
CA THR A 201 8.91 3.92 18.56
C THR A 201 9.49 2.61 18.05
N PHE A 202 10.35 1.93 18.82
CA PHE A 202 10.89 0.64 18.43
C PHE A 202 9.83 -0.44 18.16
N PRO A 203 8.74 -0.58 18.92
CA PRO A 203 7.68 -1.55 18.61
C PRO A 203 7.13 -1.40 17.18
N GLN A 204 7.09 -0.18 16.66
CA GLN A 204 6.63 0.06 15.30
C GLN A 204 7.56 -0.56 14.24
N VAL A 205 8.87 -0.64 14.52
CA VAL A 205 9.84 -1.33 13.65
C VAL A 205 9.51 -2.83 13.62
N VAL A 206 9.24 -3.42 14.79
CA VAL A 206 8.84 -4.83 14.90
C VAL A 206 7.55 -5.09 14.12
N GLN A 207 6.53 -4.22 14.22
CA GLN A 207 5.27 -4.39 13.46
C GLN A 207 5.47 -4.36 11.95
N ILE A 208 6.35 -3.49 11.44
CA ILE A 208 6.66 -3.42 10.01
C ILE A 208 7.32 -4.71 9.55
N LEU A 209 8.28 -5.23 10.31
CA LEU A 209 8.96 -6.49 10.04
C LEU A 209 8.12 -7.73 10.38
N ALA A 210 7.00 -7.56 11.06
CA ALA A 210 6.02 -8.61 11.30
C ALA A 210 4.91 -8.62 10.24
N HIS A 211 4.97 -7.74 9.24
CA HIS A 211 3.91 -7.57 8.24
C HIS A 211 2.52 -7.33 8.88
N ASN A 212 2.49 -6.61 10.01
CA ASN A 212 1.28 -6.39 10.80
C ASN A 212 1.05 -4.89 11.06
N THR A 213 1.01 -4.12 9.98
CA THR A 213 0.84 -2.66 10.01
C THR A 213 -0.59 -2.21 9.66
N GLY A 214 -1.41 -3.12 9.14
CA GLY A 214 -2.71 -2.82 8.56
C GLY A 214 -2.61 -2.10 7.20
N THR A 215 -1.48 -2.21 6.51
CA THR A 215 -1.26 -1.60 5.20
C THR A 215 -0.77 -2.62 4.18
N ALA A 216 -1.49 -2.74 3.07
CA ALA A 216 -1.17 -3.68 2.00
C ALA A 216 0.26 -3.50 1.44
N PHE A 217 0.81 -2.29 1.48
CA PHE A 217 2.14 -1.97 0.96
C PHE A 217 3.29 -2.53 1.81
N LEU A 218 3.07 -2.79 3.10
CA LEU A 218 4.11 -3.30 4.02
C LEU A 218 3.82 -4.71 4.54
N ASP A 219 2.55 -5.12 4.46
CA ASP A 219 2.09 -6.39 5.02
C ASP A 219 2.06 -7.52 3.99
N PHE A 220 2.10 -7.19 2.70
CA PHE A 220 2.22 -8.20 1.64
C PHE A 220 3.69 -8.52 1.36
N SER A 221 4.01 -9.79 1.18
CA SER A 221 5.31 -10.27 0.69
C SER A 221 5.11 -11.29 -0.44
N TYR A 222 6.15 -11.62 -1.21
CA TYR A 222 6.05 -12.63 -2.28
C TYR A 222 5.67 -14.02 -1.75
N ASP A 223 6.07 -14.34 -0.51
CA ASP A 223 5.76 -15.59 0.17
C ASP A 223 4.41 -15.60 0.91
N TYR A 224 3.81 -14.42 1.14
CA TYR A 224 2.51 -14.29 1.78
C TYR A 224 1.40 -14.11 0.74
N GLU A 225 0.36 -14.93 0.90
CA GLU A 225 -0.83 -14.95 0.04
C GLU A 225 -1.35 -13.53 -0.22
N MET A 226 -1.33 -13.12 -1.49
CA MET A 226 -2.19 -12.03 -1.94
C MET A 226 -3.61 -12.33 -1.46
N PRO A 227 -4.34 -11.38 -0.87
CA PRO A 227 -5.70 -11.64 -0.45
C PRO A 227 -6.50 -12.21 -1.63
N ASP A 228 -7.32 -13.22 -1.36
CA ASP A 228 -8.18 -13.92 -2.33
C ASP A 228 -9.00 -12.97 -3.23
N HIS A 229 -9.21 -11.74 -2.76
CA HIS A 229 -9.79 -10.62 -3.48
C HIS A 229 -8.87 -9.40 -3.39
N GLY A 230 -7.95 -9.25 -4.36
CA GLY A 230 -7.11 -8.06 -4.47
C GLY A 230 -7.91 -6.78 -4.74
N TYR A 231 -7.25 -5.62 -4.61
CA TYR A 231 -7.86 -4.31 -4.88
C TYR A 231 -8.17 -4.17 -6.35
N THR A 232 -9.38 -3.74 -6.73
CA THR A 232 -9.78 -3.59 -8.14
C THR A 232 -9.63 -2.15 -8.62
N TRP A 233 -9.74 -1.92 -9.92
CA TRP A 233 -9.70 -0.56 -10.51
C TRP A 233 -10.99 0.23 -10.26
N THR A 234 -11.38 0.39 -9.00
CA THR A 234 -12.51 1.23 -8.57
C THR A 234 -12.03 2.53 -7.93
N HIS A 235 -12.84 3.58 -7.98
CA HIS A 235 -12.53 4.83 -7.28
C HIS A 235 -12.38 4.62 -5.76
N GLY A 236 -13.20 3.74 -5.18
CA GLY A 236 -13.14 3.39 -3.75
C GLY A 236 -11.80 2.76 -3.37
N ASP A 237 -11.34 1.78 -4.14
CA ASP A 237 -10.09 1.07 -3.90
C ASP A 237 -8.87 1.98 -4.11
N ILE A 238 -8.89 2.84 -5.14
CA ILE A 238 -7.82 3.84 -5.36
C ILE A 238 -7.69 4.77 -4.14
N LEU A 239 -8.81 5.25 -3.59
CA LEU A 239 -8.77 6.10 -2.40
C LEU A 239 -8.36 5.32 -1.14
N ALA A 240 -8.76 4.05 -1.01
CA ALA A 240 -8.33 3.19 0.08
C ALA A 240 -6.81 2.96 0.04
N LEU A 241 -6.28 2.57 -1.11
CA LEU A 241 -4.85 2.40 -1.34
C LEU A 241 -4.07 3.69 -1.17
N GLN A 242 -4.60 4.85 -1.59
CA GLN A 242 -3.95 6.13 -1.30
C GLN A 242 -3.81 6.38 0.21
N ARG A 243 -4.85 6.06 1.01
CA ARG A 243 -4.78 6.21 2.47
C ARG A 243 -3.74 5.26 3.05
N GLN A 244 -3.76 3.99 2.64
CA GLN A 244 -2.78 2.99 3.10
C GLN A 244 -1.35 3.36 2.71
N TRP A 245 -1.12 3.84 1.48
CA TRP A 245 0.18 4.31 1.02
C TRP A 245 0.72 5.47 1.86
N ARG A 246 -0.13 6.45 2.17
CA ARG A 246 0.25 7.56 3.05
C ARG A 246 0.63 7.06 4.44
N THR A 247 -0.07 6.06 4.96
CA THR A 247 0.27 5.42 6.23
C THR A 247 1.60 4.69 6.13
N ALA A 248 1.79 3.81 5.14
CA ALA A 248 3.03 3.08 4.89
C ALA A 248 4.24 4.03 4.81
N ARG A 249 4.15 5.13 4.05
CA ARG A 249 5.20 6.15 3.95
C ARG A 249 5.48 6.89 5.26
N ARG A 250 4.50 7.01 6.16
CA ARG A 250 4.74 7.55 7.52
C ARG A 250 5.45 6.49 8.38
N LEU A 251 5.02 5.24 8.28
CA LEU A 251 5.61 4.13 9.02
C LEU A 251 7.08 3.91 8.65
N LEU A 252 7.41 3.82 7.35
CA LEU A 252 8.79 3.67 6.86
C LEU A 252 9.69 4.83 7.29
N ARG A 253 9.20 6.07 7.27
CA ARG A 253 9.96 7.24 7.76
C ARG A 253 10.22 7.17 9.26
N ALA A 254 9.23 6.72 10.03
CA ALA A 254 9.39 6.54 11.47
C ALA A 254 10.34 5.38 11.80
N MET A 255 10.29 4.29 11.03
CA MET A 255 11.23 3.18 11.12
C MET A 255 12.66 3.66 10.87
N HIS A 256 12.92 4.32 9.74
CA HIS A 256 14.25 4.84 9.42
C HIS A 256 14.78 5.77 10.53
N ARG A 257 13.95 6.69 11.04
CA ARG A 257 14.34 7.56 12.15
C ARG A 257 14.66 6.78 13.42
N THR A 258 13.88 5.77 13.75
CA THR A 258 14.06 4.93 14.94
C THR A 258 15.36 4.13 14.84
N VAL A 259 15.63 3.53 13.69
CA VAL A 259 16.87 2.78 13.39
C VAL A 259 18.09 3.67 13.53
N GLU A 260 18.11 4.84 12.89
CA GLU A 260 19.25 5.77 13.00
C GLU A 260 19.45 6.28 14.43
N GLN A 261 18.36 6.52 15.17
CA GLN A 261 18.47 6.92 16.57
C GLN A 261 18.98 5.80 17.49
N LEU A 262 18.64 4.54 17.21
CA LEU A 262 19.16 3.37 17.95
C LEU A 262 20.64 3.13 17.64
N LYS A 263 21.06 3.31 16.39
CA LYS A 263 22.48 3.29 16.00
C LYS A 263 23.27 4.37 16.73
N ALA A 264 22.73 5.59 16.81
CA ALA A 264 23.38 6.71 17.50
C ALA A 264 23.34 6.60 19.04
N ARG A 265 22.41 5.81 19.62
CA ARG A 265 22.23 5.65 21.07
C ARG A 265 22.03 4.19 21.47
N PRO A 266 23.07 3.33 21.37
CA PRO A 266 22.96 1.91 21.66
C PRO A 266 22.46 1.60 23.08
N GLN A 267 22.73 2.46 24.07
CA GLN A 267 22.26 2.31 25.45
C GLN A 267 20.73 2.22 25.57
N ALA A 268 19.97 2.72 24.58
CA ALA A 268 18.51 2.61 24.54
C ALA A 268 18.04 1.14 24.49
N TRP A 269 18.87 0.22 24.01
CA TRP A 269 18.58 -1.22 24.03
C TRP A 269 18.35 -1.76 25.42
N SER A 270 19.06 -1.24 26.44
CA SER A 270 18.86 -1.66 27.82
C SER A 270 17.42 -1.42 28.29
N ALA A 271 16.81 -0.29 27.89
CA ALA A 271 15.42 0.01 28.22
C ALA A 271 14.44 -0.86 27.43
N ILE A 272 14.71 -1.12 26.15
CA ILE A 272 13.90 -2.01 25.30
C ILE A 272 13.87 -3.42 25.89
N PHE A 273 15.04 -3.97 26.21
CA PHE A 273 15.16 -5.30 26.81
C PHE A 273 14.59 -5.37 28.22
N ALA A 274 14.68 -4.29 29.01
CA ALA A 274 14.00 -4.21 30.30
C ALA A 274 12.46 -4.26 30.17
N CYS A 275 11.89 -3.65 29.12
CA CYS A 275 10.46 -3.75 28.82
C CYS A 275 10.06 -5.21 28.54
N TRP A 276 10.86 -5.92 27.75
CA TRP A 276 10.63 -7.34 27.47
C TRP A 276 10.77 -8.19 28.74
N ASP A 277 11.88 -8.06 29.48
CA ASP A 277 12.13 -8.84 30.69
C ASP A 277 11.02 -8.67 31.74
N ARG A 278 10.42 -7.47 31.82
CA ARG A 278 9.25 -7.23 32.68
C ARG A 278 8.06 -8.10 32.31
N ILE A 279 7.79 -8.32 31.02
CA ILE A 279 6.72 -9.21 30.54
C ILE A 279 7.04 -10.65 30.95
N CYS A 280 8.29 -11.08 30.78
CA CYS A 280 8.73 -12.41 31.21
C CYS A 280 8.50 -12.65 32.70
N ARG A 281 8.80 -11.65 33.54
CA ARG A 281 8.61 -11.73 34.99
C ARG A 281 7.14 -11.73 35.41
N LEU A 282 6.26 -11.04 34.68
CA LEU A 282 4.83 -11.02 34.97
C LEU A 282 4.19 -12.40 34.78
N HIS A 283 4.54 -13.10 33.69
CA HIS A 283 4.02 -14.43 33.40
C HIS A 283 4.51 -15.51 34.37
N ARG A 284 5.75 -15.40 34.87
CA ARG A 284 6.25 -16.35 35.90
C ARG A 284 5.44 -16.34 37.19
N ARG A 285 4.82 -15.21 37.54
CA ARG A 285 4.05 -15.07 38.79
C ARG A 285 2.64 -15.61 38.69
N THR A 286 2.12 -15.76 37.49
CA THR A 286 0.76 -16.30 37.25
C THR A 286 0.76 -17.81 37.09
N SER A 287 1.90 -18.42 36.76
CA SER A 287 2.06 -19.87 36.54
C SER A 287 2.64 -20.62 37.75
N SER A 288 2.93 -19.92 38.86
CA SER A 288 3.40 -20.47 40.13
C SER A 288 2.31 -20.37 41.19
#